data_AF-A0A2T2P0X8-F1
#
_entry.id   AF-A0A2T2P0X8-F1
#
_cell.length_a   1.000
_cell.length_b   1.000
_cell.length_c   1.000
_cell.angle_alpha   90.00
_cell.angle_beta   90.00
_cell.angle_gamma   90.00
#
_symmetry.space_group_name_H-M   'P 1'
#
loop_
_entity.id
_entity.type
_entity.pdbx_description
1 polymer ?
#
loop_
_entity_poly.entity_id
_entity_poly.type
_entity_poly.pdbx_seq_one_letter_code
_entity_poly.pdbx_strand_id
1 'polypeptide(L)' 'ICVDFCRNAGYQFAGVEYMYECFCASKIQEPGAISTDGGCNMPCDGNNAEACGGSYRLSVYTND' A
#
# COMPACT_ATOMS: atom_id res chain seq x y z
N ILE A 1 -0.35 8.04 7.23
CA ILE A 1 -1.62 7.50 7.78
C ILE A 1 -1.67 5.98 7.72
N CYS A 2 -1.78 5.34 6.54
CA CYS A 2 -1.90 3.87 6.47
C CYS A 2 -0.67 3.14 7.07
N VAL A 3 0.53 3.63 6.75
CA VAL A 3 1.80 3.11 7.32
C VAL A 3 1.79 3.17 8.86
N ASP A 4 1.48 4.34 9.44
CA ASP A 4 1.41 4.50 10.89
C ASP A 4 0.36 3.61 11.54
N PHE A 5 -0.81 3.48 10.90
CA PHE A 5 -1.89 2.61 11.37
C PHE A 5 -1.42 1.14 11.47
N CYS A 6 -0.83 0.61 10.40
CA CYS A 6 -0.34 -0.77 10.38
C CYS A 6 0.83 -0.99 11.34
N ARG A 7 1.75 -0.02 11.45
CA ARG A 7 2.87 -0.07 12.40
C ARG A 7 2.36 -0.13 13.84
N ASN A 8 1.42 0.74 14.20
CA ASN A 8 0.86 0.78 15.55
C ASN A 8 0.05 -0.48 15.89
N ALA A 9 -0.48 -1.17 14.89
CA ALA A 9 -1.15 -2.46 15.03
C ALA A 9 -0.18 -3.67 15.04
N GLY A 10 1.13 -3.45 14.91
CA GLY A 10 2.14 -4.51 15.00
C GLY A 10 2.36 -5.31 13.70
N TYR A 11 1.91 -4.80 12.56
CA TYR A 11 2.15 -5.43 11.26
C TYR A 11 3.48 -4.98 10.65
N GLN A 12 4.13 -5.86 9.89
CA GLN A 12 5.42 -5.61 9.25
C GLN A 12 5.28 -4.82 7.93
N PHE A 13 4.12 -4.93 7.28
CA PHE A 13 3.83 -4.30 6.00
C PHE A 13 2.56 -3.46 6.07
N ALA A 14 2.60 -2.34 5.37
CA ALA A 14 1.42 -1.54 5.03
C ALA A 14 1.26 -1.53 3.50
N GLY A 15 0.01 -1.54 3.04
CA GLY A 15 -0.33 -1.49 1.63
C GLY A 15 -1.41 -0.45 1.38
N VAL A 16 -1.30 0.30 0.29
CA VAL A 16 -2.39 1.17 -0.19
C VAL A 16 -2.80 0.84 -1.61
N GLU A 17 -4.11 0.77 -1.84
CA GLU A 17 -4.74 0.48 -3.13
C GLU A 17 -5.83 1.53 -3.43
N TYR A 18 -6.09 1.76 -4.71
CA TYR A 18 -7.25 2.52 -5.18
C TYR A 18 -7.48 3.85 -4.44
N MET A 19 -6.41 4.64 -4.26
CA MET A 19 -6.40 6.01 -3.69
C MET A 19 -6.61 6.09 -2.16
N TYR A 20 -7.33 5.15 -1.55
CA TYR A 20 -7.72 5.26 -0.14
C TYR A 20 -7.74 3.92 0.63
N GLU A 21 -7.69 2.77 -0.04
CA GLU A 21 -7.76 1.49 0.65
C GLU A 21 -6.45 1.23 1.39
N CYS A 22 -6.53 0.70 2.61
CA CYS A 22 -5.39 0.45 3.47
C CYS A 22 -5.38 -1.00 3.95
N PHE A 23 -4.24 -1.65 3.81
CA PHE A 23 -4.04 -3.06 4.13
C PHE A 23 -2.84 -3.22 5.05
N CYS A 24 -2.96 -4.08 6.05
CA CYS A 24 -1.87 -4.43 6.94
C CYS A 24 -1.57 -5.93 6.84
N ALA A 25 -0.29 -6.28 6.80
CA ALA A 25 0.12 -7.68 6.71
C ALA A 25 1.41 -7.94 7.50
N SER A 26 1.53 -9.14 8.06
CA SER A 26 2.79 -9.62 8.65
C SER A 26 3.67 -10.34 7.63
N LYS A 27 3.10 -10.71 6.47
CA LYS A 27 3.80 -11.37 5.36
C LYS A 27 3.07 -11.08 4.06
N ILE A 28 3.81 -10.99 2.95
CA ILE A 28 3.23 -11.05 1.61
C ILE A 28 2.83 -12.50 1.31
N GLN A 29 1.62 -12.71 0.81
CA GLN A 29 1.09 -14.03 0.48
C GLN A 29 1.08 -14.23 -1.04
N GLU A 30 1.21 -15.48 -1.47
CA GLU A 30 1.00 -15.87 -2.87
C GLU A 30 -0.46 -15.58 -3.31
N PRO A 31 -0.70 -15.11 -4.55
CA PRO A 31 0.25 -14.95 -5.66
C PRO A 31 0.92 -13.55 -5.72
N GLY A 32 1.03 -12.85 -4.59
CA GLY A 32 1.60 -11.51 -4.52
C GLY A 32 3.03 -11.45 -5.06
N ALA A 33 3.25 -10.60 -6.07
CA ALA A 33 4.55 -10.41 -6.71
C ALA A 33 4.78 -8.92 -7.02
N ILE A 34 6.05 -8.55 -7.21
CA ILE A 34 6.42 -7.20 -7.62
C ILE A 34 5.89 -6.97 -9.05
N SER A 35 5.01 -5.98 -9.22
CA SER A 35 4.59 -5.53 -10.54
C SER A 35 5.64 -4.62 -11.17
N THR A 36 5.86 -4.77 -12.49
CA THR A 36 6.78 -3.94 -13.28
C THR A 36 6.07 -2.98 -14.23
N ASP A 37 4.73 -3.00 -14.24
CA ASP A 37 3.92 -2.21 -15.17
C ASP A 37 3.67 -0.75 -14.72
N GLY A 38 4.19 -0.35 -13.56
CA GLY A 38 4.08 1.02 -13.05
C GLY A 38 2.67 1.42 -12.61
N GLY A 39 1.77 0.47 -12.34
CA GLY A 39 0.37 0.76 -12.01
C GLY A 39 0.08 1.34 -10.63
N CYS A 40 1.10 1.67 -9.84
CA CYS A 40 0.97 2.27 -8.50
C CYS A 40 1.06 3.80 -8.54
N ASN A 41 0.21 4.46 -9.32
CA ASN A 41 0.30 5.89 -9.63
C ASN A 41 -1.01 6.68 -9.42
N MET A 42 -2.04 6.09 -8.83
CA MET A 42 -3.28 6.81 -8.53
C MET A 42 -3.03 7.78 -7.38
N PRO A 43 -3.50 9.04 -7.48
CA PRO A 43 -3.31 10.04 -6.42
C PRO A 43 -4.08 9.66 -5.15
N CYS A 44 -3.52 9.97 -3.98
CA CYS A 44 -4.23 9.75 -2.71
C CYS A 44 -5.45 10.67 -2.58
N ASP A 45 -6.58 10.14 -2.09
CA ASP A 45 -7.84 10.90 -1.93
C ASP A 45 -7.68 12.17 -1.06
N GLY A 46 -6.81 12.11 -0.04
CA GLY A 46 -6.52 13.25 0.85
C GLY A 46 -5.32 14.11 0.44
N ASN A 47 -4.49 13.66 -0.52
CA ASN A 47 -3.30 14.38 -0.97
C ASN A 47 -2.92 13.98 -2.40
N ASN A 48 -3.39 14.74 -3.39
CA ASN A 48 -3.13 14.47 -4.80
C ASN A 48 -1.65 14.61 -5.24
N ALA A 49 -0.77 15.10 -4.36
CA ALA A 49 0.67 15.13 -4.64
C ALA A 49 1.38 13.80 -4.34
N GLU A 50 0.70 12.86 -3.68
CA GLU A 50 1.23 11.54 -3.32
C GLU A 50 0.51 10.44 -4.11
N ALA A 51 1.21 9.34 -4.37
CA ALA A 51 0.64 8.15 -5.00
C ALA A 51 0.18 7.14 -3.93
N CYS A 52 -1.06 6.66 -4.05
CA CYS A 52 -1.70 5.69 -3.16
C CYS A 52 -2.21 4.46 -3.94
N GLY A 53 -1.28 3.70 -4.52
CA GLY A 53 -1.60 2.46 -5.24
C GLY A 53 -2.20 2.70 -6.61
N GLY A 54 -3.00 1.74 -7.08
CA GLY A 54 -3.78 1.82 -8.30
C GLY A 54 -4.82 0.72 -8.38
N SER A 55 -5.52 0.62 -9.51
CA SER A 55 -6.50 -0.45 -9.74
C SER A 55 -5.83 -1.82 -9.76
N TYR A 56 -6.13 -2.68 -8.79
CA TYR A 56 -5.48 -3.99 -8.62
C TYR A 56 -3.96 -3.89 -8.42
N ARG A 57 -3.48 -2.76 -7.89
CA ARG A 57 -2.06 -2.45 -7.73
C ARG A 57 -1.80 -1.88 -6.34
N LEU A 58 -1.19 -2.70 -5.50
CA LEU A 58 -0.91 -2.37 -4.11
C LEU A 58 0.49 -1.73 -4.01
N SER A 59 0.57 -0.49 -3.52
CA SER A 59 1.84 0.09 -3.08
C SER A 59 2.17 -0.45 -1.69
N VAL A 60 3.30 -1.15 -1.56
CA VAL A 60 3.71 -1.83 -0.31
C VAL A 60 4.86 -1.08 0.34
N TYR A 61 4.77 -0.89 1.66
CA TYR A 61 5.77 -0.25 2.50
C TYR A 61 6.16 -1.20 3.64
N THR A 62 7.44 -1.21 4.02
CA THR A 62 7.93 -1.92 5.21
C THR A 62 7.92 -1.00 6.43
N ASN A 63 7.54 -1.55 7.58
CA ASN A 63 7.55 -0.88 8.87
C ASN A 63 8.84 -1.21 9.63
N ASP A 64 10.01 -0.91 9.04
CA ASP A 64 11.32 -1.01 9.72
C ASP A 64 11.57 0.19 10.65
#